data_AF-A0AAV5USW9-F1
#
_entry.id   AF-A0AAV5USW9-F1
#
_cell.length_a   1.000
_cell.length_b   1.000
_cell.length_c   1.000
_cell.angle_alpha   90.00
_cell.angle_beta   90.00
_cell.angle_gamma   90.00
#
_symmetry.space_group_name_H-M   'P 1'
#
loop_
_entity.id
_entity.type
_entity.pdbx_description
1 polymer ?
#
loop_
_entity_poly.entity_id
_entity_poly.type
_entity_poly.pdbx_seq_one_letter_code
_entity_poly.pdbx_strand_id
1 'polypeptide(L)'
;RVNYSYIQPHSRTELQMANSFTSMFLLSLLFTSVLTSNVTRTRVSRDVRTVCTPDQVNDLLSCYARFLALYNLVIEQVGARSVLPRFSRLYYEINRQSLSTMCLNWNVLTQCAAPINLQCINKQVFNTITYDAHESTQWMQNHAFFEYACGAGNNLFMANEGCLTGALAVSSFSKRLLDCGGDSHIEDPGMLCVAAQNTNRCITDSFRRECGESAAIGACHASTNIARRAEEVEPMCLIDMDLTCSSANYSIIFLLISTIMMSLSR
;
A
#
# COMPACT_ATOMS: atom_id res chain seq x y z
N ARG A 1 -37.63 71.69 -6.81
CA ARG A 1 -38.00 71.83 -5.37
C ARG A 1 -38.09 70.43 -4.79
N VAL A 2 -37.21 70.14 -3.82
CA VAL A 2 -37.43 69.40 -2.56
C VAL A 2 -38.10 68.01 -2.62
N ASN A 3 -37.24 66.99 -2.42
CA ASN A 3 -37.27 65.83 -1.50
C ASN A 3 -38.58 65.05 -1.24
N TYR A 4 -38.51 63.70 -1.23
CA TYR A 4 -38.12 62.90 -0.04
C TYR A 4 -38.00 61.39 -0.35
N SER A 5 -37.19 60.75 0.49
CA SER A 5 -36.64 59.39 0.54
C SER A 5 -37.63 58.26 0.90
N TYR A 6 -37.27 56.99 0.61
CA TYR A 6 -37.29 55.80 1.52
C TYR A 6 -36.81 54.55 0.73
N ILE A 7 -35.62 53.98 1.01
CA ILE A 7 -35.28 52.81 1.88
C ILE A 7 -35.66 51.42 1.30
N GLN A 8 -34.60 50.61 1.13
CA GLN A 8 -34.35 49.16 0.87
C GLN A 8 -35.23 48.11 1.63
N PRO A 9 -35.04 46.76 1.55
CA PRO A 9 -34.33 45.84 0.61
C PRO A 9 -35.09 44.47 0.34
N HIS A 10 -34.37 43.50 -0.26
CA HIS A 10 -34.49 42.03 -0.12
C HIS A 10 -35.51 41.21 -0.96
N SER A 11 -34.98 40.50 -1.97
CA SER A 11 -35.11 39.03 -2.11
C SER A 11 -34.23 38.50 -3.25
N ARG A 12 -33.03 38.02 -2.91
CA ARG A 12 -32.16 37.24 -3.82
C ARG A 12 -31.45 36.17 -3.00
N THR A 13 -32.22 35.20 -2.50
CA THR A 13 -31.67 34.03 -1.80
C THR A 13 -32.73 32.92 -1.76
N GLU A 14 -33.18 32.40 -2.90
CA GLU A 14 -33.98 31.14 -2.90
C GLU A 14 -33.69 30.18 -4.07
N LEU A 15 -32.70 30.44 -4.92
CA LEU A 15 -32.43 29.57 -6.08
C LEU A 15 -31.05 28.90 -6.11
N GLN A 16 -30.38 28.78 -4.95
CA GLN A 16 -29.09 28.06 -4.85
C GLN A 16 -29.02 27.01 -3.73
N MET A 17 -30.12 26.74 -3.01
CA MET A 17 -30.17 25.65 -2.01
C MET A 17 -30.89 24.38 -2.50
N ALA A 18 -31.47 24.38 -3.70
CA ALA A 18 -32.23 23.24 -4.22
C ALA A 18 -31.38 22.18 -4.96
N ASN A 19 -30.13 22.48 -5.33
CA ASN A 19 -29.27 21.56 -6.09
C ASN A 19 -28.21 20.83 -5.25
N SER A 20 -28.06 21.16 -3.96
CA SER A 20 -27.14 20.48 -3.04
C SER A 20 -27.82 19.37 -2.21
N PHE A 21 -29.15 19.39 -2.08
CA PHE A 21 -29.89 18.40 -1.29
C PHE A 21 -30.28 17.14 -2.08
N THR A 22 -30.39 17.21 -3.40
CA THR A 22 -30.73 16.05 -4.26
C THR A 22 -29.53 15.14 -4.54
N SER A 23 -28.29 15.65 -4.53
CA SER A 23 -27.08 14.81 -4.67
C SER A 23 -26.73 14.03 -3.40
N MET A 24 -27.16 14.48 -2.21
CA MET A 24 -26.84 13.79 -0.96
C MET A 24 -27.76 12.59 -0.69
N PHE A 25 -29.01 12.62 -1.17
CA PHE A 25 -29.97 11.52 -1.01
C PHE A 25 -29.77 10.37 -2.01
N LEU A 26 -29.17 10.62 -3.18
CA LEU A 26 -28.82 9.55 -4.13
C LEU A 26 -27.57 8.77 -3.71
N LEU A 27 -26.67 9.36 -2.92
CA LEU A 27 -25.52 8.66 -2.34
C LEU A 27 -25.90 7.78 -1.15
N SER A 28 -26.90 8.15 -0.34
CA SER A 28 -27.35 7.33 0.80
C SER A 28 -28.18 6.11 0.40
N LEU A 29 -28.83 6.14 -0.77
CA LEU A 29 -29.57 4.99 -1.31
C LEU A 29 -28.66 3.93 -1.98
N LEU A 30 -27.45 4.30 -2.41
CA LEU A 30 -26.43 3.33 -2.87
C LEU A 30 -25.74 2.60 -1.71
N PHE A 31 -25.67 3.23 -0.52
CA PHE A 31 -25.06 2.62 0.67
C PHE A 31 -26.01 1.67 1.43
N THR A 32 -27.32 1.78 1.24
CA THR A 32 -28.30 0.91 1.93
C THR A 32 -28.62 -0.38 1.18
N SER A 33 -28.37 -0.46 -0.13
CA SER A 33 -28.55 -1.70 -0.90
C SER A 33 -27.45 -2.74 -0.72
N VAL A 34 -26.36 -2.44 0.00
CA VAL A 34 -25.27 -3.39 0.31
C VAL A 34 -25.47 -4.07 1.67
N LEU A 35 -26.42 -3.59 2.50
CA LEU A 35 -26.61 -4.09 3.87
C LEU A 35 -27.70 -5.16 4.05
N THR A 36 -28.31 -5.65 2.97
CA THR A 36 -29.23 -6.80 3.02
C THR A 36 -28.93 -7.85 1.96
N SER A 37 -27.66 -8.21 1.78
CA SER A 37 -27.33 -9.52 1.22
C SER A 37 -27.10 -10.47 2.38
N ASN A 38 -28.05 -11.39 2.55
CA ASN A 38 -28.05 -12.51 3.48
C ASN A 38 -26.65 -12.99 3.84
N VAL A 39 -26.44 -13.16 5.16
CA VAL A 39 -25.35 -13.92 5.77
C VAL A 39 -25.50 -15.39 5.35
N THR A 40 -25.19 -15.69 4.09
CA THR A 40 -24.58 -16.96 3.74
C THR A 40 -23.10 -16.75 3.97
N ARG A 41 -22.64 -17.23 5.11
CA ARG A 41 -21.23 -17.49 5.41
C ARG A 41 -20.76 -18.59 4.45
N THR A 42 -20.67 -18.27 3.16
CA THR A 42 -19.90 -19.05 2.22
C THR A 42 -18.47 -18.89 2.71
N ARG A 43 -17.98 -19.94 3.38
CA ARG A 43 -16.55 -20.26 3.35
C ARG A 43 -16.17 -20.26 1.87
N VAL A 44 -15.70 -19.13 1.37
CA VAL A 44 -14.72 -19.16 0.30
C VAL A 44 -13.49 -19.72 1.00
N SER A 45 -13.46 -21.04 1.12
CA SER A 45 -12.20 -21.76 1.16
C SER A 45 -11.51 -21.30 -0.10
N ARG A 46 -10.63 -20.29 0.04
CA ARG A 46 -9.70 -19.88 -1.00
C ARG A 46 -8.71 -21.02 -1.10
N ASP A 47 -9.18 -22.12 -1.68
CA ASP A 47 -8.35 -23.09 -2.38
C ASP A 47 -7.92 -22.37 -3.67
N VAL A 48 -7.12 -21.31 -3.49
CA VAL A 48 -6.45 -20.63 -4.59
C VAL A 48 -5.39 -21.62 -5.01
N ARG A 49 -5.76 -22.56 -5.88
CA ARG A 49 -4.81 -23.06 -6.87
C ARG A 49 -4.21 -21.81 -7.49
N THR A 50 -2.89 -21.68 -7.46
CA THR A 50 -2.16 -20.60 -8.14
C THR A 50 -2.88 -20.30 -9.45
N VAL A 51 -3.43 -19.09 -9.60
CA VAL A 51 -4.16 -18.65 -10.81
C VAL A 51 -3.21 -18.57 -12.03
N CYS A 52 -1.96 -18.96 -11.83
CA CYS A 52 -0.84 -18.75 -12.72
C CYS A 52 -0.46 -20.05 -13.39
N THR A 53 -0.41 -19.98 -14.70
CA THR A 53 0.13 -21.05 -15.52
C THR A 53 1.64 -21.18 -15.30
N PRO A 54 2.24 -22.36 -15.51
CA PRO A 54 3.69 -22.53 -15.48
C PRO A 54 4.44 -21.55 -16.38
N ASP A 55 3.86 -21.21 -17.54
CA ASP A 55 4.45 -20.24 -18.47
C ASP A 55 4.52 -18.84 -17.85
N GLN A 56 3.46 -18.38 -17.16
CA GLN A 56 3.49 -17.10 -16.45
C GLN A 56 4.54 -17.06 -15.33
N VAL A 57 4.78 -18.19 -14.65
CA VAL A 57 5.83 -18.29 -13.63
C VAL A 57 7.22 -18.23 -14.29
N ASN A 58 7.40 -18.89 -15.44
CA ASN A 58 8.65 -18.84 -16.21
C ASN A 58 8.93 -17.45 -16.79
N ASP A 59 7.90 -16.75 -17.26
CA ASP A 59 8.00 -15.36 -17.73
C ASP A 59 8.41 -14.45 -16.58
N LEU A 60 7.81 -14.61 -15.39
CA LEU A 60 8.18 -13.87 -14.20
C LEU A 60 9.65 -14.11 -13.81
N LEU A 61 10.09 -15.37 -13.81
CA LEU A 61 11.49 -15.75 -13.57
C LEU A 61 12.44 -15.12 -14.60
N SER A 62 12.04 -15.07 -15.87
CA SER A 62 12.82 -14.44 -16.93
C SER A 62 12.95 -12.92 -16.72
N CYS A 63 11.90 -12.26 -16.23
CA CYS A 63 11.95 -10.87 -15.85
C CYS A 63 12.83 -10.62 -14.62
N TYR A 64 12.76 -11.50 -13.63
CA TYR A 64 13.69 -11.48 -12.50
C TYR A 64 15.14 -11.70 -12.92
N ALA A 65 15.40 -12.58 -13.88
CA ALA A 65 16.75 -12.79 -14.41
C ALA A 65 17.34 -11.50 -15.00
N ARG A 66 16.53 -10.71 -15.74
CA ARG A 66 16.95 -9.41 -16.28
C ARG A 66 17.26 -8.40 -15.18
N PHE A 67 16.41 -8.34 -14.15
CA PHE A 67 16.63 -7.47 -12.99
C PHE A 67 17.88 -7.86 -12.19
N LEU A 68 18.05 -9.14 -11.90
CA LEU A 68 19.19 -9.69 -11.17
C LEU A 68 20.53 -9.44 -11.89
N ALA A 69 20.53 -9.46 -13.23
CA ALA A 69 21.72 -9.18 -14.02
C ALA A 69 22.29 -7.77 -13.78
N LEU A 70 21.44 -6.79 -13.40
CA LEU A 70 21.89 -5.44 -13.02
C LEU A 70 22.74 -5.42 -11.75
N TYR A 71 22.65 -6.48 -10.95
CA TYR A 71 23.41 -6.67 -9.71
C TYR A 71 24.43 -7.82 -9.83
N ASN A 72 24.74 -8.28 -11.04
CA ASN A 72 25.60 -9.45 -11.30
C ASN A 72 25.13 -10.73 -10.60
N LEU A 73 23.81 -10.88 -10.42
CA LEU A 73 23.18 -12.07 -9.88
C LEU A 73 22.50 -12.85 -11.00
N VAL A 74 22.35 -14.15 -10.79
CA VAL A 74 21.73 -15.08 -11.75
C VAL A 74 20.68 -15.92 -11.05
N ILE A 75 19.73 -16.44 -11.83
CA ILE A 75 18.82 -17.50 -11.39
C ILE A 75 19.63 -18.75 -11.07
N GLU A 76 19.33 -19.38 -9.94
CA GLU A 76 20.03 -20.56 -9.44
C GLU A 76 19.24 -21.82 -9.81
N GLN A 77 19.94 -22.96 -9.85
CA GLN A 77 19.34 -24.27 -10.14
C GLN A 77 19.40 -25.15 -8.89
N VAL A 78 18.24 -25.64 -8.44
CA VAL A 78 18.11 -26.56 -7.30
C VAL A 78 17.41 -27.82 -7.77
N GLY A 79 18.20 -28.83 -8.12
CA GLY A 79 17.71 -30.00 -8.83
C GLY A 79 17.20 -29.60 -10.22
N ALA A 80 15.91 -29.86 -10.48
CA ALA A 80 15.26 -29.48 -11.73
C ALA A 80 14.53 -28.12 -11.68
N ARG A 81 14.62 -27.39 -10.56
CA ARG A 81 13.91 -26.12 -10.36
C ARG A 81 14.84 -24.93 -10.56
N SER A 82 14.35 -23.94 -11.33
CA SER A 82 14.93 -22.60 -11.39
C SER A 82 14.40 -21.78 -10.21
N VAL A 83 15.30 -21.22 -9.40
CA VAL A 83 14.94 -20.43 -8.22
C VAL A 83 15.68 -19.10 -8.20
N LEU A 84 15.05 -18.09 -7.60
CA LEU A 84 15.71 -16.83 -7.26
C LEU A 84 16.89 -17.11 -6.31
N PRO A 85 17.99 -16.34 -6.43
CA PRO A 85 19.10 -16.47 -5.50
C PRO A 85 18.64 -16.14 -4.08
N ARG A 86 19.41 -16.60 -3.08
CA ARG A 86 19.16 -16.22 -1.69
C ARG A 86 19.03 -14.71 -1.55
N PHE A 87 17.96 -14.25 -0.91
CA PHE A 87 17.61 -12.83 -0.82
C PHE A 87 18.71 -12.00 -0.19
N SER A 88 19.47 -12.57 0.76
CA SER A 88 20.65 -11.92 1.37
C SER A 88 21.68 -11.42 0.36
N ARG A 89 21.83 -12.10 -0.80
CA ARG A 89 22.73 -11.68 -1.89
C ARG A 89 22.19 -10.42 -2.58
N LEU A 90 20.90 -10.39 -2.92
CA LEU A 90 20.29 -9.18 -3.48
C LEU A 90 20.31 -8.04 -2.47
N TYR A 91 19.94 -8.32 -1.23
CA TYR A 91 19.91 -7.35 -0.13
C TYR A 91 21.26 -6.66 0.04
N TYR A 92 22.37 -7.41 -0.03
CA TYR A 92 23.72 -6.83 0.04
C TYR A 92 23.99 -5.83 -1.09
N GLU A 93 23.56 -6.12 -2.31
CA GLU A 93 23.78 -5.25 -3.48
C GLU A 93 22.88 -4.01 -3.47
N ILE A 94 21.59 -4.17 -3.15
CA ILE A 94 20.62 -3.05 -3.18
C ILE A 94 20.91 -2.02 -2.08
N ASN A 95 21.33 -2.42 -0.87
CA ASN A 95 21.56 -1.48 0.24
C ASN A 95 22.75 -0.54 0.03
N ARG A 96 23.55 -0.79 -0.99
CA ARG A 96 24.68 0.06 -1.36
C ARG A 96 24.29 1.13 -2.40
N GLN A 97 23.04 1.13 -2.82
CA GLN A 97 22.51 2.03 -3.83
C GLN A 97 21.56 3.05 -3.20
N SER A 98 21.34 4.16 -3.90
CA SER A 98 20.28 5.10 -3.53
C SER A 98 18.92 4.53 -3.92
N LEU A 99 17.85 4.99 -3.28
CA LEU A 99 16.50 4.54 -3.60
C LEU A 99 16.14 4.85 -5.06
N SER A 100 16.58 5.99 -5.58
CA SER A 100 16.43 6.37 -6.99
C SER A 100 17.06 5.34 -7.93
N THR A 101 18.29 4.88 -7.63
CA THR A 101 18.98 3.84 -8.42
C THR A 101 18.24 2.51 -8.34
N MET A 102 17.78 2.11 -7.15
CA MET A 102 16.97 0.91 -6.98
C MET A 102 15.69 0.97 -7.81
N CYS A 103 15.00 2.11 -7.85
CA CYS A 103 13.79 2.29 -8.64
C CYS A 103 14.04 2.28 -10.16
N LEU A 104 15.17 2.83 -10.63
CA LEU A 104 15.57 2.70 -12.03
C LEU A 104 15.77 1.23 -12.43
N ASN A 105 16.46 0.46 -11.58
CA ASN A 105 16.65 -0.97 -11.81
C ASN A 105 15.33 -1.75 -11.71
N TRP A 106 14.48 -1.40 -10.75
CA TRP A 106 13.15 -1.99 -10.57
C TRP A 106 12.26 -1.81 -11.80
N ASN A 107 12.37 -0.68 -12.51
CA ASN A 107 11.63 -0.44 -13.74
C ASN A 107 11.91 -1.48 -14.84
N VAL A 108 13.10 -2.09 -14.85
CA VAL A 108 13.42 -3.19 -15.77
C VAL A 108 12.55 -4.42 -15.46
N LEU A 109 12.35 -4.72 -14.18
CA LEU A 109 11.47 -5.82 -13.75
C LEU A 109 10.00 -5.50 -14.07
N THR A 110 9.51 -4.32 -13.69
CA THR A 110 8.08 -3.99 -13.85
C THR A 110 7.67 -3.87 -15.31
N GLN A 111 8.51 -3.30 -16.17
CA GLN A 111 8.24 -3.24 -17.61
C GLN A 111 8.20 -4.63 -18.24
N CYS A 112 9.11 -5.53 -17.82
CA CYS A 112 9.11 -6.91 -18.30
C CYS A 112 7.87 -7.68 -17.78
N ALA A 113 7.51 -7.49 -16.51
CA ALA A 113 6.41 -8.19 -15.86
C ALA A 113 5.03 -7.58 -16.16
N ALA A 114 4.95 -6.44 -16.82
CA ALA A 114 3.68 -5.75 -17.13
C ALA A 114 2.61 -6.62 -17.83
N PRO A 115 2.97 -7.55 -18.75
CA PRO A 115 1.99 -8.46 -19.37
C PRO A 115 1.51 -9.58 -18.44
N ILE A 116 2.22 -9.83 -17.33
CA ILE A 116 1.93 -10.91 -16.39
C ILE A 116 0.76 -10.46 -15.49
N ASN A 117 -0.18 -11.36 -15.25
CA ASN A 117 -1.29 -11.07 -14.36
C ASN A 117 -0.75 -10.74 -12.95
N LEU A 118 -1.17 -9.60 -12.38
CA LEU A 118 -0.76 -9.20 -11.03
C LEU A 118 -1.15 -10.24 -9.96
N GLN A 119 -2.17 -11.06 -10.19
CA GLN A 119 -2.52 -12.19 -9.31
C GLN A 119 -1.42 -13.28 -9.28
N CYS A 120 -0.42 -13.20 -10.16
CA CYS A 120 0.77 -14.07 -10.19
C CYS A 120 1.97 -13.55 -9.42
N ILE A 121 1.82 -12.39 -8.79
CA ILE A 121 2.84 -11.81 -7.94
C ILE A 121 2.29 -11.86 -6.53
N ASN A 122 2.42 -13.03 -5.90
CA ASN A 122 1.96 -13.31 -4.55
C ASN A 122 2.85 -14.36 -3.87
N LYS A 123 2.65 -14.53 -2.56
CA LYS A 123 3.43 -15.47 -1.73
C LYS A 123 3.43 -16.90 -2.28
N GLN A 124 2.32 -17.36 -2.86
CA GLN A 124 2.21 -18.71 -3.39
C GLN A 124 3.14 -18.94 -4.59
N VAL A 125 3.24 -17.99 -5.51
CA VAL A 125 4.20 -18.07 -6.62
C VAL A 125 5.63 -18.00 -6.11
N PHE A 126 5.94 -17.11 -5.15
CA PHE A 126 7.28 -17.05 -4.55
C PHE A 126 7.71 -18.36 -3.86
N ASN A 127 6.77 -19.11 -3.27
CA ASN A 127 7.03 -20.46 -2.73
C ASN A 127 7.50 -21.46 -3.80
N THR A 128 7.16 -21.24 -5.06
CA THR A 128 7.57 -22.13 -6.17
C THR A 128 8.93 -21.77 -6.76
N ILE A 129 9.34 -20.51 -6.66
CA ILE A 129 10.54 -19.96 -7.30
C ILE A 129 11.63 -19.55 -6.31
N THR A 130 11.56 -20.00 -5.06
CA THR A 130 12.60 -19.76 -4.04
C THR A 130 12.93 -21.06 -3.29
N TYR A 131 13.92 -21.01 -2.40
CA TYR A 131 14.43 -22.17 -1.66
C TYR A 131 13.43 -22.71 -0.63
N ASP A 132 12.79 -21.81 0.11
CA ASP A 132 11.91 -22.13 1.23
C ASP A 132 10.94 -20.98 1.51
N ALA A 133 10.04 -21.17 2.49
CA ALA A 133 9.01 -20.20 2.85
C ALA A 133 9.57 -18.88 3.42
N HIS A 134 10.76 -18.91 4.03
CA HIS A 134 11.39 -17.72 4.56
C HIS A 134 11.91 -16.84 3.42
N GLU A 135 12.65 -17.44 2.47
CA GLU A 135 13.12 -16.77 1.26
C GLU A 135 11.95 -16.25 0.41
N SER A 136 10.87 -17.02 0.30
CA SER A 136 9.64 -16.59 -0.37
C SER A 136 9.06 -15.31 0.22
N THR A 137 9.02 -15.24 1.55
CA THR A 137 8.49 -14.08 2.27
C THR A 137 9.35 -12.85 2.03
N GLN A 138 10.68 -12.99 2.11
CA GLN A 138 11.59 -11.86 1.87
C GLN A 138 11.49 -11.34 0.43
N TRP A 139 11.50 -12.23 -0.57
CA TRP A 139 11.35 -11.86 -1.97
C TRP A 139 10.01 -11.19 -2.26
N MET A 140 8.91 -11.73 -1.72
CA MET A 140 7.57 -11.16 -1.88
C MET A 140 7.44 -9.78 -1.22
N GLN A 141 7.91 -9.64 0.02
CA GLN A 141 7.89 -8.36 0.74
C GLN A 141 8.70 -7.30 0.00
N ASN A 142 9.89 -7.66 -0.48
CA ASN A 142 10.74 -6.75 -1.24
C ASN A 142 10.10 -6.37 -2.59
N HIS A 143 9.46 -7.32 -3.28
CA HIS A 143 8.70 -7.02 -4.48
C HIS A 143 7.60 -5.99 -4.20
N ALA A 144 6.75 -6.28 -3.22
CA ALA A 144 5.62 -5.44 -2.86
C ALA A 144 6.05 -4.05 -2.38
N PHE A 145 7.18 -3.97 -1.65
CA PHE A 145 7.76 -2.70 -1.24
C PHE A 145 8.14 -1.84 -2.45
N PHE A 146 8.96 -2.37 -3.37
CA PHE A 146 9.41 -1.59 -4.54
C PHE A 146 8.30 -1.34 -5.57
N GLU A 147 7.34 -2.25 -5.71
CA GLU A 147 6.13 -2.02 -6.50
C GLU A 147 5.43 -0.73 -6.06
N TYR A 148 5.29 -0.53 -4.74
CA TYR A 148 4.68 0.69 -4.22
C TYR A 148 5.66 1.87 -4.27
N ALA A 149 6.86 1.71 -3.69
CA ALA A 149 7.82 2.79 -3.50
C ALA A 149 8.33 3.40 -4.81
N CYS A 150 8.43 2.61 -5.89
CA CYS A 150 8.85 3.08 -7.21
C CYS A 150 7.66 3.33 -8.15
N GLY A 151 6.46 2.93 -7.76
CA GLY A 151 5.21 3.15 -8.50
C GLY A 151 4.39 4.29 -7.89
N ALA A 152 3.22 3.95 -7.35
CA ALA A 152 2.25 4.92 -6.84
C ALA A 152 2.80 5.80 -5.69
N GLY A 153 3.75 5.28 -4.89
CA GLY A 153 4.37 5.98 -3.78
C GLY A 153 5.63 6.76 -4.14
N ASN A 154 6.06 6.78 -5.41
CA ASN A 154 7.36 7.33 -5.81
C ASN A 154 7.59 8.77 -5.34
N ASN A 155 6.58 9.62 -5.42
CA ASN A 155 6.67 11.00 -4.94
C ASN A 155 6.95 11.09 -3.42
N LEU A 156 6.30 10.24 -2.61
CA LEU A 156 6.49 10.21 -1.15
C LEU A 156 7.89 9.69 -0.79
N PHE A 157 8.38 8.69 -1.50
CA PHE A 157 9.69 8.09 -1.24
C PHE A 157 10.84 8.98 -1.74
N MET A 158 10.75 9.51 -2.96
CA MET A 158 11.79 10.39 -3.52
C MET A 158 11.89 11.73 -2.78
N ALA A 159 10.76 12.28 -2.30
CA ALA A 159 10.78 13.50 -1.48
C ALA A 159 11.53 13.32 -0.14
N ASN A 160 11.71 12.07 0.31
CA ASN A 160 12.35 11.74 1.59
C ASN A 160 13.57 10.82 1.41
N GLU A 161 14.14 10.71 0.19
CA GLU A 161 15.18 9.74 -0.16
C GLU A 161 16.39 9.81 0.78
N GLY A 162 16.87 11.01 1.11
CA GLY A 162 18.04 11.21 1.96
C GLY A 162 17.88 10.57 3.34
N CYS A 163 16.71 10.75 3.98
CA CYS A 163 16.44 10.11 5.27
C CYS A 163 16.16 8.61 5.11
N LEU A 164 15.31 8.24 4.15
CA LEU A 164 14.89 6.86 3.94
C LEU A 164 16.06 5.94 3.60
N THR A 165 17.04 6.42 2.82
CA THR A 165 18.26 5.66 2.50
C THR A 165 19.03 5.31 3.77
N GLY A 166 19.19 6.26 4.69
CA GLY A 166 19.82 6.01 5.99
C GLY A 166 19.00 5.08 6.87
N ALA A 167 17.69 5.33 6.98
CA ALA A 167 16.78 4.56 7.82
C ALA A 167 16.70 3.08 7.40
N LEU A 168 16.65 2.82 6.09
CA LEU A 168 16.58 1.48 5.52
C LEU A 168 17.93 0.74 5.57
N ALA A 169 19.05 1.48 5.54
CA ALA A 169 20.37 0.89 5.74
C ALA A 169 20.58 0.39 7.18
N VAL A 170 20.01 1.08 8.18
CA VAL A 170 20.06 0.68 9.60
C VAL A 170 19.10 -0.46 9.89
N SER A 171 17.84 -0.33 9.44
CA SER A 171 16.83 -1.37 9.61
C SER A 171 15.95 -1.43 8.37
N SER A 172 16.08 -2.52 7.63
CA SER A 172 15.29 -2.75 6.41
C SER A 172 13.80 -2.75 6.69
N PHE A 173 13.03 -2.49 5.64
CA PHE A 173 11.58 -2.51 5.76
C PHE A 173 11.06 -3.86 6.28
N SER A 174 11.57 -4.97 5.76
CA SER A 174 11.26 -6.32 6.24
C SER A 174 11.63 -6.52 7.71
N LYS A 175 12.80 -6.04 8.15
CA LYS A 175 13.18 -6.14 9.57
C LYS A 175 12.22 -5.36 10.45
N ARG A 176 11.85 -4.13 10.06
CA ARG A 176 10.88 -3.32 10.81
C ARG A 176 9.51 -3.98 10.86
N LEU A 177 9.08 -4.65 9.78
CA LEU A 177 7.83 -5.41 9.77
C LEU A 177 7.86 -6.51 10.82
N LEU A 178 8.96 -7.29 10.88
CA LEU A 178 9.15 -8.32 11.90
C LEU A 178 9.16 -7.74 13.32
N ASP A 179 9.92 -6.66 13.54
CA ASP A 179 9.99 -5.98 14.84
C ASP A 179 8.62 -5.41 15.27
N CYS A 180 7.73 -5.13 14.31
CA CYS A 180 6.35 -4.71 14.52
C CYS A 180 5.35 -5.87 14.64
N GLY A 181 5.80 -7.13 14.64
CA GLY A 181 4.96 -8.33 14.77
C GLY A 181 4.43 -8.88 13.44
N GLY A 182 5.02 -8.51 12.30
CA GLY A 182 4.58 -8.93 10.97
C GLY A 182 4.72 -10.41 10.65
N ASP A 183 5.43 -11.20 11.46
CA ASP A 183 5.53 -12.67 11.38
C ASP A 183 4.78 -13.39 12.51
N SER A 184 4.11 -12.65 13.40
CA SER A 184 3.49 -13.26 14.56
C SER A 184 2.40 -14.24 14.12
N HIS A 185 2.50 -15.49 14.61
CA HIS A 185 1.52 -16.53 14.34
C HIS A 185 0.21 -16.14 15.02
N ILE A 186 -0.76 -15.69 14.24
CA ILE A 186 -2.08 -15.37 14.73
C ILE A 186 -2.94 -16.64 14.67
N GLU A 187 -3.18 -17.24 15.84
CA GLU A 187 -3.97 -18.48 15.96
C GLU A 187 -5.46 -18.27 15.63
N ASP A 188 -5.99 -17.07 15.87
CA ASP A 188 -7.37 -16.69 15.53
C ASP A 188 -7.41 -15.91 14.20
N PRO A 189 -7.92 -16.51 13.11
CA PRO A 189 -8.05 -15.83 11.82
C PRO A 189 -8.87 -14.52 11.90
N GLY A 190 -9.80 -14.40 12.86
CA GLY A 190 -10.57 -13.17 13.09
C GLY A 190 -9.72 -11.99 13.55
N MET A 191 -8.52 -12.24 14.07
CA MET A 191 -7.59 -11.23 14.57
C MET A 191 -6.54 -10.79 13.53
N LEU A 192 -6.47 -11.45 12.38
CA LEU A 192 -5.48 -11.14 11.32
C LEU A 192 -5.55 -9.69 10.87
N CYS A 193 -6.76 -9.13 10.72
CA CYS A 193 -6.91 -7.74 10.31
C CYS A 193 -6.40 -6.77 11.38
N VAL A 194 -6.75 -7.00 12.65
CA VAL A 194 -6.32 -6.17 13.78
C VAL A 194 -4.79 -6.22 13.92
N ALA A 195 -4.20 -7.41 13.79
CA ALA A 195 -2.76 -7.60 13.80
C ALA A 195 -2.09 -6.81 12.65
N ALA A 196 -2.58 -6.96 11.42
CA ALA A 196 -2.06 -6.22 10.27
C ALA A 196 -2.17 -4.70 10.44
N GLN A 197 -3.29 -4.19 10.96
CA GLN A 197 -3.47 -2.76 11.26
C GLN A 197 -2.49 -2.27 12.32
N ASN A 198 -2.22 -3.08 13.36
CA ASN A 198 -1.25 -2.74 14.41
C ASN A 198 0.19 -2.73 13.87
N THR A 199 0.57 -3.72 13.06
CA THR A 199 1.86 -3.74 12.35
C THR A 199 2.01 -2.49 11.49
N ASN A 200 0.97 -2.14 10.73
CA ASN A 200 0.98 -0.97 9.87
C ASN A 200 1.14 0.35 10.64
N ARG A 201 0.44 0.49 11.78
CA ARG A 201 0.60 1.64 12.68
C ARG A 201 2.02 1.71 13.26
N CYS A 202 2.57 0.59 13.70
CA CYS A 202 3.93 0.52 14.23
C CYS A 202 4.98 0.96 13.19
N ILE A 203 4.86 0.48 11.93
CA ILE A 203 5.71 0.92 10.82
C ILE A 203 5.57 2.42 10.57
N THR A 204 4.32 2.91 10.54
CA THR A 204 4.03 4.33 10.33
C THR A 204 4.71 5.18 11.40
N ASP A 205 4.57 4.82 12.67
CA ASP A 205 5.18 5.55 13.81
C ASP A 205 6.71 5.46 13.81
N SER A 206 7.27 4.34 13.35
CA SER A 206 8.71 4.15 13.16
C SER A 206 9.27 5.17 12.17
N PHE A 207 8.70 5.22 10.95
CA PHE A 207 9.14 6.16 9.91
C PHE A 207 8.76 7.61 10.21
N ARG A 208 7.64 7.87 10.90
CA ARG A 208 7.26 9.22 11.34
C ARG A 208 8.32 9.83 12.25
N ARG A 209 8.81 9.07 13.23
CA ARG A 209 9.82 9.54 14.17
C ARG A 209 11.18 9.77 13.52
N GLU A 210 11.53 8.96 12.53
CA GLU A 210 12.85 8.98 11.91
C GLU A 210 12.93 9.94 10.72
N CYS A 211 11.92 9.95 9.87
CA CYS A 211 11.91 10.67 8.58
C CYS A 211 10.71 11.61 8.37
N GLY A 212 9.84 11.77 9.37
CA GLY A 212 8.71 12.70 9.31
C GLY A 212 7.46 12.14 8.62
N GLU A 213 6.42 12.98 8.53
CA GLU A 213 5.06 12.55 8.17
C GLU A 213 4.95 11.99 6.75
N SER A 214 5.59 12.64 5.77
CA SER A 214 5.52 12.19 4.38
C SER A 214 6.12 10.80 4.18
N ALA A 215 7.23 10.51 4.88
CA ALA A 215 7.84 9.17 4.88
C ALA A 215 6.94 8.15 5.58
N ALA A 216 6.26 8.55 6.67
CA ALA A 216 5.31 7.71 7.38
C ALA A 216 4.13 7.27 6.51
N ILE A 217 3.53 8.21 5.77
CA ILE A 217 2.43 7.92 4.83
C ILE A 217 2.91 6.92 3.76
N GLY A 218 4.11 7.16 3.20
CA GLY A 218 4.72 6.25 2.23
C GLY A 218 4.93 4.84 2.80
N ALA A 219 5.47 4.74 4.01
CA ALA A 219 5.70 3.47 4.68
C ALA A 219 4.40 2.73 5.01
N CYS A 220 3.34 3.44 5.40
CA CYS A 220 2.04 2.86 5.69
C CYS A 220 1.43 2.18 4.46
N HIS A 221 1.41 2.87 3.32
CA HIS A 221 0.90 2.27 2.08
C HIS A 221 1.82 1.17 1.54
N ALA A 222 3.14 1.27 1.71
CA ALA A 222 4.06 0.19 1.35
C ALA A 222 3.78 -1.09 2.17
N SER A 223 3.59 -0.95 3.48
CA SER A 223 3.20 -2.05 4.38
C SER A 223 1.83 -2.63 4.01
N THR A 224 0.87 -1.78 3.64
CA THR A 224 -0.45 -2.22 3.13
C THR A 224 -0.32 -3.01 1.81
N ASN A 225 0.57 -2.57 0.90
CA ASN A 225 0.83 -3.30 -0.34
C ASN A 225 1.49 -4.66 -0.08
N ILE A 226 2.37 -4.75 0.91
CA ILE A 226 2.94 -6.03 1.36
C ILE A 226 1.85 -6.98 1.86
N ALA A 227 0.94 -6.49 2.72
CA ALA A 227 -0.19 -7.28 3.20
C ALA A 227 -1.10 -7.77 2.05
N ARG A 228 -1.33 -6.91 1.05
CA ARG A 228 -2.07 -7.25 -0.17
C ARG A 228 -1.42 -8.40 -0.95
N ARG A 229 -0.09 -8.38 -1.09
CA ARG A 229 0.70 -9.40 -1.82
C ARG A 229 0.92 -10.69 -1.03
N ALA A 230 0.86 -10.60 0.29
CA ALA A 230 0.86 -11.77 1.17
C ALA A 230 -0.44 -12.58 1.07
N GLU A 231 -1.56 -11.92 0.71
CA GLU A 231 -2.92 -12.49 0.66
C GLU A 231 -3.41 -13.06 2.01
N GLU A 232 -2.85 -12.57 3.12
CA GLU A 232 -3.14 -13.06 4.47
C GLU A 232 -4.36 -12.39 5.12
N VAL A 233 -4.80 -11.23 4.59
CA VAL A 233 -5.94 -10.47 5.11
C VAL A 233 -7.05 -10.31 4.07
N GLU A 234 -8.27 -10.13 4.55
CA GLU A 234 -9.44 -9.94 3.69
C GLU A 234 -9.42 -8.57 2.99
N PRO A 235 -10.05 -8.44 1.80
CA PRO A 235 -10.06 -7.18 1.04
C PRO A 235 -10.58 -5.96 1.81
N MET A 236 -11.60 -6.14 2.68
CA MET A 236 -12.12 -5.06 3.51
C MET A 236 -11.08 -4.52 4.48
N CYS A 237 -10.24 -5.40 5.05
CA CYS A 237 -9.16 -4.98 5.92
C CYS A 237 -8.14 -4.10 5.19
N LEU A 238 -7.78 -4.46 3.95
CA LEU A 238 -6.86 -3.67 3.14
C LEU A 238 -7.40 -2.27 2.84
N ILE A 239 -8.71 -2.14 2.62
CA ILE A 239 -9.37 -0.84 2.44
C ILE A 239 -9.24 0.01 3.71
N ASP A 240 -9.52 -0.58 4.87
CA ASP A 240 -9.40 0.13 6.16
C ASP A 240 -7.94 0.56 6.45
N MET A 241 -6.98 -0.30 6.10
CA MET A 241 -5.56 0.02 6.20
C MET A 241 -5.19 1.21 5.30
N ASP A 242 -5.60 1.20 4.03
CA ASP A 242 -5.34 2.30 3.07
C ASP A 242 -5.97 3.62 3.54
N LEU A 243 -7.20 3.59 4.07
CA LEU A 243 -7.87 4.77 4.63
C LEU A 243 -7.10 5.32 5.84
N THR A 244 -6.56 4.44 6.69
CA THR A 244 -5.77 4.83 7.85
C THR A 244 -4.47 5.52 7.43
N CYS A 245 -3.82 5.05 6.37
CA CYS A 245 -2.59 5.67 5.84
C CYS A 245 -2.81 7.10 5.34
N SER A 246 -3.97 7.38 4.75
CA SER A 246 -4.34 8.74 4.29
C SER A 246 -4.81 9.66 5.42
N SER A 247 -5.20 9.08 6.56
CA SER A 247 -5.91 9.78 7.63
C SER A 247 -5.07 10.75 8.47
N ALA A 248 -3.74 10.71 8.33
CA ALA A 248 -2.85 11.71 8.93
C ALA A 248 -3.12 13.14 8.42
N ASN A 249 -3.75 13.28 7.23
CA ASN A 249 -4.16 14.57 6.68
C ASN A 249 -5.48 15.12 7.26
N TYR A 250 -6.29 14.32 7.97
CA TYR A 250 -7.52 14.84 8.59
C TYR A 250 -7.24 15.79 9.75
N SER A 251 -6.06 15.73 10.38
CA SER A 251 -5.71 16.69 11.44
C SER A 251 -5.65 18.13 10.89
N ILE A 252 -5.17 18.32 9.66
CA ILE A 252 -5.13 19.63 8.99
C ILE A 252 -6.54 20.08 8.59
N ILE A 253 -7.38 19.17 8.08
CA ILE A 253 -8.78 19.49 7.74
C ILE A 253 -9.58 19.84 9.00
N PHE A 254 -9.38 19.12 10.12
CA PHE A 254 -10.03 19.42 11.40
C PHE A 254 -9.53 20.75 11.99
N LEU A 255 -8.24 21.06 11.86
CA LEU A 255 -7.65 22.36 12.23
C LEU A 255 -8.20 23.52 11.37
N LEU A 256 -8.36 23.30 10.06
CA LEU A 256 -8.96 24.27 9.15
C LEU A 256 -10.45 24.48 9.43
N ILE A 257 -11.20 23.40 9.68
CA ILE A 257 -12.62 23.49 10.03
C ILE A 257 -12.80 24.20 11.38
N SER A 258 -11.97 23.88 12.39
CA SER A 258 -12.06 24.52 13.70
C SER A 258 -11.65 26.01 13.68
N THR A 259 -10.65 26.38 12.88
CA THR A 259 -10.28 27.80 12.69
C THR A 259 -11.34 28.58 11.91
N ILE A 260 -11.95 27.99 10.88
CA ILE A 260 -13.08 28.58 10.15
C ILE A 260 -14.28 28.76 11.09
N MET A 261 -14.64 27.74 11.88
CA MET A 261 -15.73 27.80 12.87
C MET A 261 -15.47 28.86 13.95
N MET A 262 -14.23 29.02 14.42
CA MET A 262 -13.85 30.10 15.35
C MET A 262 -13.91 31.50 14.72
N SER A 263 -13.62 31.62 13.42
CA SER A 263 -13.72 32.91 12.71
C SER A 263 -15.14 33.33 12.37
N LEU A 264 -16.06 32.36 12.22
CA LEU A 264 -17.49 32.59 11.96
C LEU A 264 -18.32 32.82 13.23
N SER A 265 -17.74 32.58 14.41
CA SER A 265 -18.39 32.77 15.72
C SER A 265 -17.98 34.07 16.44
N ARG A 266 -17.21 34.94 15.77
CA ARG A 266 -16.92 36.31 16.19
C ARG A 266 -17.63 37.29 15.28
#